data_AF-A0A2G9RXQ4-F1
#
_entry.id   AF-A0A2G9RXQ4-F1
#
_cell.length_a   1.000
_cell.length_b   1.000
_cell.length_c   1.000
_cell.angle_alpha   90.00
_cell.angle_beta   90.00
_cell.angle_gamma   90.00
#
_symmetry.space_group_name_H-M   'P 1'
#
loop_
_entity.id
_entity.type
_entity.pdbx_description
1 polymer ?
#
loop_
_entity_poly.entity_id
_entity_poly.type
_entity_poly.pdbx_seq_one_letter_code
_entity_poly.pdbx_strand_id
1 'polypeptide(L)'
;MRSVYKANPHVPYVRSVHGESEVMSVRNEAKINNKFKDPEFLIPFIEKYREMRNLWEVKHPQYYIKPVRKSMLERLLAFVQTFIPEATVEILEKKIGILRNMYRRKHNKIQTSLRSGASADDVYVPRLWYFNKLRFLDDQTEARESLLTHPSPFPPPQQRLMRTNLGLPSWKNRMRPSGSRYITFSVLILMMLTRCSNGLPIKDFIQKIMSTYQLTVVAKNVCHQLEKMLGSE
;
A
#
# COMPACT_ATOMS: atom_id res chain seq x y z
N MET A 1 38.89 56.32 -43.98
CA MET A 1 37.85 55.27 -43.96
C MET A 1 37.50 54.93 -42.52
N ARG A 2 36.42 55.48 -41.95
CA ARG A 2 35.89 55.09 -40.64
C ARG A 2 34.72 54.13 -40.87
N SER A 3 34.88 52.88 -40.43
CA SER A 3 33.84 51.85 -40.49
C SER A 3 32.77 52.15 -39.43
N VAL A 4 31.53 52.31 -39.87
CA VAL A 4 30.35 52.53 -39.04
C VAL A 4 29.69 51.18 -38.80
N TYR A 5 29.88 50.61 -37.61
CA TYR A 5 29.08 49.46 -37.19
C TYR A 5 27.71 49.97 -36.76
N LYS A 6 26.69 49.73 -37.60
CA LYS A 6 25.28 49.94 -37.25
C LYS A 6 24.89 48.93 -36.16
N ALA A 7 24.51 49.42 -34.99
CA ALA A 7 23.79 48.63 -34.01
C ALA A 7 22.40 48.27 -34.58
N ASN A 8 22.04 47.00 -34.53
CA ASN A 8 20.74 46.48 -34.92
C ASN A 8 19.90 46.24 -33.65
N PRO A 9 18.88 47.05 -33.33
CA PRO A 9 18.07 46.86 -32.13
C PRO A 9 16.69 46.34 -32.55
N HIS A 10 16.55 45.03 -32.70
CA HIS A 10 15.24 44.38 -32.55
C HIS A 10 15.38 42.86 -32.41
N VAL A 11 15.69 42.42 -31.20
CA VAL A 11 15.33 41.06 -30.76
C VAL A 11 14.10 41.23 -29.88
N PRO A 12 12.89 40.82 -30.31
CA PRO A 12 11.75 40.83 -29.41
C PRO A 12 12.01 39.78 -28.32
N TYR A 13 12.13 40.23 -27.08
CA TYR A 13 12.19 39.36 -25.91
C TYR A 13 10.88 38.58 -25.83
N VAL A 14 10.91 37.31 -26.26
CA VAL A 14 9.80 36.37 -26.05
C VAL A 14 9.72 36.10 -24.55
N ARG A 15 8.82 36.80 -23.86
CA ARG A 15 8.51 36.55 -22.46
C ARG A 15 7.95 35.13 -22.36
N SER A 16 8.71 34.25 -21.71
CA SER A 16 8.33 32.84 -21.51
C SER A 16 7.03 32.74 -20.71
N VAL A 17 5.94 32.36 -21.38
CA VAL A 17 4.59 32.17 -20.81
C VAL A 17 4.51 30.92 -19.91
N HIS A 18 5.56 30.09 -19.88
CA HIS A 18 5.59 28.83 -19.12
C HIS A 18 5.61 29.02 -17.60
N GLY A 19 6.07 30.17 -17.09
CA GLY A 19 6.11 30.43 -15.64
C GLY A 19 4.76 30.80 -15.03
N GLU A 20 3.86 31.44 -15.78
CA GLU A 20 2.58 31.93 -15.22
C GLU A 20 1.55 30.80 -15.06
N SER A 21 1.56 29.83 -15.98
CA SER A 21 0.71 28.64 -15.91
C SER A 21 1.04 27.75 -14.70
N GLU A 22 2.34 27.58 -14.41
CA GLU A 22 2.82 26.77 -13.30
C GLU A 22 2.62 27.47 -11.93
N VAL A 23 2.82 28.79 -11.86
CA VAL A 23 2.55 29.56 -10.64
C VAL A 23 1.05 29.60 -10.33
N MET A 24 0.18 29.68 -11.36
CA MET A 24 -1.27 29.63 -11.18
C MET A 24 -1.74 28.26 -10.70
N SER A 25 -1.19 27.17 -11.25
CA SER A 25 -1.57 25.81 -10.86
C SER A 25 -1.22 25.51 -9.39
N VAL A 26 -0.03 25.91 -8.93
CA VAL A 26 0.41 25.74 -7.53
C VAL A 26 -0.45 26.55 -6.56
N ARG A 27 -0.78 27.80 -6.92
CA ARG A 27 -1.65 28.67 -6.10
C ARG A 27 -3.04 28.07 -5.93
N ASN A 28 -3.59 27.50 -7.00
CA ASN A 28 -4.90 26.87 -6.99
C ASN A 28 -4.89 25.60 -6.13
N GLU A 29 -3.86 24.75 -6.22
CA GLU A 29 -3.75 23.57 -5.34
C GLU A 29 -3.73 23.95 -3.85
N ALA A 30 -2.99 25.00 -3.46
CA ALA A 30 -2.92 25.45 -2.08
C ALA A 30 -4.28 25.96 -1.57
N LYS A 31 -5.00 26.74 -2.40
CA LYS A 31 -6.36 27.24 -2.12
C LYS A 31 -7.34 26.08 -1.89
N ILE A 32 -7.32 25.08 -2.77
CA ILE A 32 -8.17 23.89 -2.64
C ILE A 32 -7.86 23.13 -1.35
N ASN A 33 -6.57 22.90 -1.08
CA ASN A 33 -6.13 22.18 0.12
C ASN A 33 -6.53 22.88 1.41
N ASN A 34 -6.50 24.22 1.44
CA ASN A 34 -6.95 25.00 2.59
C ASN A 34 -8.46 24.89 2.81
N LYS A 35 -9.28 24.83 1.74
CA LYS A 35 -10.72 24.64 1.89
C LYS A 35 -11.06 23.29 2.53
N PHE A 36 -10.31 22.23 2.26
CA PHE A 36 -10.48 20.94 2.94
C PHE A 36 -10.03 20.91 4.42
N LYS A 37 -9.50 22.01 4.97
CA LYS A 37 -9.24 22.14 6.42
C LYS A 37 -10.42 22.78 7.15
N ASP A 38 -11.30 23.47 6.42
CA ASP A 38 -12.50 24.11 6.93
C ASP A 38 -13.53 23.06 7.35
N PRO A 39 -13.94 23.01 8.63
CA PRO A 39 -14.94 22.06 9.11
C PRO A 39 -16.29 22.20 8.42
N GLU A 40 -16.71 23.42 8.05
CA GLU A 40 -17.99 23.68 7.40
C GLU A 40 -18.07 23.03 6.02
N PHE A 41 -16.92 22.84 5.36
CA PHE A 41 -16.84 22.14 4.09
C PHE A 41 -16.50 20.65 4.25
N LEU A 42 -15.50 20.32 5.08
CA LEU A 42 -15.01 18.95 5.20
C LEU A 42 -16.05 18.01 5.80
N ILE A 43 -16.87 18.47 6.75
CA ILE A 43 -17.91 17.64 7.37
C ILE A 43 -18.95 17.23 6.32
N PRO A 44 -19.65 18.15 5.62
CA PRO A 44 -20.57 17.79 4.55
C PRO A 44 -19.94 16.96 3.44
N PHE A 45 -18.69 17.26 3.08
CA PHE A 45 -17.94 16.46 2.11
C PHE A 45 -17.82 14.98 2.54
N ILE A 46 -17.43 14.73 3.80
CA ILE A 46 -17.30 13.37 4.33
C ILE A 46 -18.65 12.66 4.37
N GLU A 47 -19.72 13.34 4.79
CA GLU A 47 -21.06 12.75 4.82
C GLU A 47 -21.56 12.40 3.41
N LYS A 48 -21.36 13.29 2.43
CA LYS A 48 -21.71 13.02 1.03
C LYS A 48 -20.92 11.85 0.47
N TYR A 49 -19.63 11.79 0.77
CA TYR A 49 -18.76 10.67 0.37
C TYR A 49 -19.18 9.34 1.04
N ARG A 50 -19.63 9.37 2.30
CA ARG A 50 -20.15 8.20 3.02
C ARG A 50 -21.39 7.61 2.31
N GLU A 51 -22.32 8.45 1.85
CA GLU A 51 -23.52 8.01 1.10
C GLU A 51 -23.17 7.25 -0.20
N MET A 52 -22.06 7.62 -0.84
CA MET A 52 -21.62 7.07 -2.13
C MET A 52 -20.83 5.76 -1.94
N ARG A 53 -21.50 4.71 -1.45
CA ARG A 53 -20.92 3.42 -1.07
C ARG A 53 -20.03 2.79 -2.14
N ASN A 54 -20.44 2.85 -3.41
CA ASN A 54 -19.65 2.35 -4.55
C ASN A 54 -18.28 3.02 -4.73
N LEU A 55 -18.02 4.17 -4.10
CA LEU A 55 -16.72 4.84 -4.12
C LEU A 55 -15.71 4.23 -3.14
N TRP A 56 -16.16 3.62 -2.05
CA TRP A 56 -15.28 3.23 -0.94
C TRP A 56 -15.46 1.78 -0.47
N GLU A 57 -16.64 1.20 -0.66
CA GLU A 57 -16.97 -0.15 -0.21
C GLU A 57 -16.64 -1.19 -1.28
N VAL A 58 -15.61 -2.00 -1.05
CA VAL A 58 -15.12 -3.01 -1.99
C VAL A 58 -16.15 -4.12 -2.24
N LYS A 59 -16.99 -4.42 -1.24
CA LYS A 59 -18.06 -5.42 -1.31
C LYS A 59 -19.28 -4.94 -2.13
N HIS A 60 -19.37 -3.65 -2.44
CA HIS A 60 -20.51 -3.10 -3.17
C HIS A 60 -20.54 -3.64 -4.62
N PRO A 61 -21.69 -4.12 -5.14
CA PRO A 61 -21.76 -4.74 -6.47
C PRO A 61 -21.23 -3.83 -7.60
N GLN A 62 -21.44 -2.52 -7.44
CA GLN A 62 -21.04 -1.51 -8.42
C GLN A 62 -19.62 -0.95 -8.21
N TYR A 63 -18.85 -1.46 -7.25
CA TYR A 63 -17.52 -0.92 -6.92
C TYR A 63 -16.53 -1.00 -8.09
N TYR A 64 -16.53 -2.14 -8.80
CA TYR A 64 -15.62 -2.40 -9.92
C TYR A 64 -16.13 -1.89 -11.27
N ILE A 65 -17.37 -1.39 -11.33
CA ILE A 65 -17.97 -0.89 -12.57
C ILE A 65 -17.46 0.54 -12.83
N LYS A 66 -16.42 0.64 -13.66
CA LYS A 66 -15.74 1.91 -14.00
C LYS A 66 -16.70 3.05 -14.39
N PRO A 67 -17.66 2.89 -15.33
CA PRO A 67 -18.53 4.00 -15.72
C PRO A 67 -19.44 4.47 -14.58
N VAL A 68 -19.95 3.55 -13.76
CA VAL A 68 -20.79 3.88 -12.59
C VAL A 68 -19.97 4.61 -11.53
N ARG A 69 -18.74 4.14 -11.28
CA ARG A 69 -17.81 4.80 -10.36
C ARG A 69 -17.45 6.21 -10.83
N LYS A 70 -17.16 6.39 -12.12
CA LYS A 70 -16.86 7.70 -12.73
C LYS A 70 -18.04 8.65 -12.57
N SER A 71 -19.25 8.21 -12.93
CA SER A 71 -20.47 9.04 -12.77
C SER A 71 -20.70 9.45 -11.31
N MET A 72 -20.41 8.57 -10.36
CA MET A 72 -20.55 8.92 -8.94
C MET A 72 -19.48 9.93 -8.48
N LEU A 73 -18.24 9.82 -8.97
CA LEU A 73 -17.21 10.82 -8.73
C LEU A 73 -17.59 12.18 -9.32
N GLU A 74 -18.18 12.22 -10.52
CA GLU A 74 -18.67 13.46 -11.13
C GLU A 74 -19.80 14.10 -10.30
N ARG A 75 -20.71 13.30 -9.74
CA ARG A 75 -21.73 13.81 -8.80
C ARG A 75 -21.12 14.40 -7.53
N LEU A 76 -20.11 13.74 -6.96
CA LEU A 76 -19.38 14.27 -5.80
C LEU A 76 -18.60 15.53 -6.16
N LEU A 77 -18.03 15.57 -7.37
CA LEU A 77 -17.32 16.73 -7.87
C LEU A 77 -18.24 17.94 -8.03
N ALA A 78 -19.45 17.74 -8.57
CA ALA A 78 -20.45 18.81 -8.69
C ALA A 78 -20.73 19.45 -7.33
N PHE A 79 -20.84 18.65 -6.26
CA PHE A 79 -20.95 19.17 -4.90
C PHE A 79 -19.71 19.99 -4.50
N VAL A 80 -18.51 19.47 -4.71
CA VAL A 80 -17.26 20.19 -4.40
C VAL A 80 -17.15 21.52 -5.17
N GLN A 81 -17.59 21.53 -6.43
CA GLN A 81 -17.54 22.70 -7.30
C GLN A 81 -18.44 23.86 -6.83
N THR A 82 -19.48 23.58 -6.05
CA THR A 82 -20.28 24.64 -5.40
C THR A 82 -19.46 25.49 -4.42
N PHE A 83 -18.37 24.94 -3.87
CA PHE A 83 -17.45 25.64 -2.97
C PHE A 83 -16.12 26.00 -3.65
N ILE A 84 -15.71 25.21 -4.64
CA ILE A 84 -14.41 25.26 -5.31
C ILE A 84 -14.60 25.04 -6.82
N PRO A 85 -14.95 26.08 -7.59
CA PRO A 85 -15.27 25.94 -9.01
C PRO A 85 -14.16 25.32 -9.86
N GLU A 86 -12.90 25.57 -9.46
CA GLU A 86 -11.69 25.08 -10.14
C GLU A 86 -11.37 23.60 -9.86
N ALA A 87 -12.16 22.91 -9.02
CA ALA A 87 -11.90 21.53 -8.65
C ALA A 87 -12.08 20.58 -9.85
N THR A 88 -11.15 19.64 -9.98
CA THR A 88 -11.17 18.57 -10.98
C THR A 88 -11.39 17.19 -10.34
N VAL A 89 -11.77 16.19 -11.13
CA VAL A 89 -11.91 14.80 -10.66
C VAL A 89 -10.61 14.28 -10.06
N GLU A 90 -9.46 14.62 -10.66
CA GLU A 90 -8.14 14.20 -10.20
C GLU A 90 -7.83 14.69 -8.78
N ILE A 91 -8.13 15.95 -8.50
CA ILE A 91 -7.93 16.55 -7.18
C ILE A 91 -8.86 15.90 -6.15
N LEU A 92 -10.11 15.62 -6.54
CA LEU A 92 -11.07 14.91 -5.71
C LEU A 92 -10.58 13.49 -5.38
N GLU A 93 -10.16 12.71 -6.36
CA GLU A 93 -9.64 11.35 -6.15
C GLU A 93 -8.39 11.35 -5.27
N LYS A 94 -7.44 12.27 -5.52
CA LYS A 94 -6.26 12.49 -4.68
C LYS A 94 -6.67 12.77 -3.23
N LYS A 95 -7.69 13.62 -3.02
CA LYS A 95 -8.18 13.95 -1.67
C LYS A 95 -8.83 12.75 -0.98
N ILE A 96 -9.67 12.00 -1.69
CA ILE A 96 -10.27 10.75 -1.19
C ILE A 96 -9.17 9.77 -0.76
N GLY A 97 -8.14 9.60 -1.60
CA GLY A 97 -6.98 8.77 -1.30
C GLY A 97 -6.24 9.20 -0.03
N ILE A 98 -6.00 10.51 0.13
CA ILE A 98 -5.37 11.08 1.33
C ILE A 98 -6.21 10.77 2.58
N LEU A 99 -7.52 11.01 2.53
CA LEU A 99 -8.43 10.75 3.67
C LEU A 99 -8.42 9.27 4.07
N ARG A 100 -8.55 8.36 3.11
CA ARG A 100 -8.48 6.90 3.36
C ARG A 100 -7.14 6.49 3.96
N ASN A 101 -6.03 7.00 3.43
CA ASN A 101 -4.71 6.65 3.92
C ASN A 101 -4.45 7.21 5.34
N MET A 102 -4.89 8.45 5.61
CA MET A 102 -4.81 9.03 6.95
C MET A 102 -5.62 8.22 7.96
N TYR A 103 -6.86 7.87 7.60
CA TYR A 103 -7.71 7.03 8.43
C TYR A 103 -7.05 5.70 8.74
N ARG A 104 -6.65 4.95 7.70
CA ARG A 104 -5.99 3.65 7.83
C ARG A 104 -4.76 3.69 8.73
N ARG A 105 -3.90 4.71 8.59
CA ARG A 105 -2.71 4.87 9.44
C ARG A 105 -3.09 5.07 10.91
N LYS A 106 -4.12 5.86 11.19
CA LYS A 106 -4.59 6.13 12.56
C LYS A 106 -5.28 4.89 13.14
N HIS A 107 -6.18 4.27 12.39
CA HIS A 107 -6.84 3.02 12.77
C HIS A 107 -5.83 1.92 13.08
N ASN A 108 -4.81 1.72 12.23
CA ASN A 108 -3.76 0.74 12.48
C ASN A 108 -2.99 1.02 13.78
N LYS A 109 -2.76 2.29 14.15
CA LYS A 109 -2.12 2.62 15.43
C LYS A 109 -2.97 2.22 16.64
N ILE A 110 -4.29 2.44 16.57
CA ILE A 110 -5.24 1.98 17.59
C ILE A 110 -5.18 0.45 17.71
N GLN A 111 -5.26 -0.25 16.57
CA GLN A 111 -5.21 -1.72 16.53
C GLN A 111 -3.88 -2.26 17.08
N THR A 112 -2.75 -1.61 16.78
CA THR A 112 -1.45 -1.98 17.34
C THR A 112 -1.41 -1.75 18.86
N SER A 113 -1.91 -0.62 19.38
CA SER A 113 -1.93 -0.39 20.83
C SER A 113 -2.81 -1.40 21.57
N LEU A 114 -3.95 -1.78 20.99
CA LEU A 114 -4.81 -2.82 21.57
C LEU A 114 -4.11 -4.18 21.60
N ARG A 115 -3.38 -4.56 20.54
CA ARG A 115 -2.67 -5.84 20.45
C ARG A 115 -1.46 -5.94 21.37
N SER A 116 -0.82 -4.82 21.74
CA SER A 116 0.34 -4.82 22.64
C SER A 116 -0.02 -5.03 24.12
N GLY A 117 -1.30 -5.30 24.44
CA GLY A 117 -1.75 -5.49 25.81
C GLY A 117 -1.76 -4.20 26.62
N ALA A 118 -1.93 -3.05 25.95
CA ALA A 118 -2.10 -1.77 26.62
C ALA A 118 -3.30 -1.84 27.59
N SER A 119 -3.16 -1.29 28.79
CA SER A 119 -4.30 -1.05 29.67
C SER A 119 -5.33 -0.19 28.95
N ALA A 120 -6.60 -0.20 29.38
CA ALA A 120 -7.65 0.62 28.77
C ALA A 120 -7.28 2.11 28.71
N ASP A 121 -6.48 2.58 29.67
CA ASP A 121 -5.97 3.96 29.75
C ASP A 121 -4.80 4.26 28.79
N ASP A 122 -4.14 3.24 28.24
CA ASP A 122 -2.97 3.34 27.35
C ASP A 122 -3.32 3.20 25.86
N VAL A 123 -4.60 3.03 25.51
CA VAL A 123 -5.03 2.88 24.11
C VAL A 123 -4.82 4.17 23.35
N TYR A 124 -4.23 4.09 22.15
CA TYR A 124 -3.96 5.27 21.33
C TYR A 124 -5.26 6.00 20.96
N VAL A 125 -5.38 7.27 21.37
CA VAL A 125 -6.49 8.15 20.98
C VAL A 125 -6.09 8.99 19.74
N PRO A 126 -6.80 8.86 18.60
CA PRO A 126 -6.53 9.69 17.43
C PRO A 126 -6.83 11.17 17.67
N ARG A 127 -5.81 12.02 17.54
CA ARG A 127 -5.96 13.50 17.56
C ARG A 127 -6.64 14.09 16.30
N LEU A 128 -7.10 13.25 15.37
CA LEU A 128 -7.69 13.70 14.12
C LEU A 128 -9.16 14.05 14.36
N TRP A 129 -9.52 15.33 14.32
CA TRP A 129 -10.83 15.81 14.78
C TRP A 129 -12.04 15.20 14.02
N TYR A 130 -11.87 14.84 12.75
CA TYR A 130 -12.90 14.15 11.94
C TYR A 130 -12.75 12.62 11.91
N PHE A 131 -11.89 12.03 12.75
CA PHE A 131 -11.64 10.59 12.74
C PHE A 131 -12.93 9.77 12.86
N ASN A 132 -13.81 10.14 13.80
CA ASN A 132 -15.08 9.46 14.03
C ASN A 132 -16.00 9.48 12.81
N LYS A 133 -15.93 10.53 11.99
CA LYS A 133 -16.73 10.65 10.76
C LYS A 133 -16.26 9.71 9.65
N LEU A 134 -15.04 9.19 9.73
CA LEU A 134 -14.48 8.24 8.77
C LEU A 134 -14.61 6.77 9.20
N ARG A 135 -15.26 6.47 10.33
CA ARG A 135 -15.41 5.09 10.84
C ARG A 135 -16.15 4.12 9.92
N PHE A 136 -16.92 4.62 8.95
CA PHE A 136 -17.51 3.75 7.91
C PHE A 136 -16.46 3.01 7.07
N LEU A 137 -15.19 3.41 7.15
CA LEU A 137 -14.09 2.72 6.48
C LEU A 137 -13.55 1.52 7.29
N ASP A 138 -14.06 1.25 8.49
CA ASP A 138 -13.64 0.11 9.34
C ASP A 138 -13.86 -1.23 8.62
N ASP A 139 -15.04 -1.41 8.01
CA ASP A 139 -15.44 -2.61 7.26
C ASP A 139 -14.50 -2.98 6.10
N GLN A 140 -13.66 -2.03 5.67
CA GLN A 140 -12.67 -2.20 4.60
C GLN A 140 -11.25 -2.40 5.13
N THR A 141 -11.00 -2.04 6.39
CA THR A 141 -9.67 -1.99 7.00
C THR A 141 -9.37 -3.25 7.79
N GLU A 142 -10.39 -3.98 8.23
CA GLU A 142 -10.23 -5.33 8.76
C GLU A 142 -9.60 -6.20 7.67
N ALA A 143 -8.36 -6.62 7.91
CA ALA A 143 -7.70 -7.59 7.07
C ALA A 143 -8.67 -8.76 6.92
N ARG A 144 -9.03 -9.11 5.67
CA ARG A 144 -9.80 -10.30 5.32
C ARG A 144 -9.52 -11.36 6.36
N GLU A 145 -10.44 -11.55 7.30
CA GLU A 145 -10.39 -12.71 8.16
C GLU A 145 -10.45 -13.87 7.16
N SER A 146 -9.34 -14.59 7.07
CA SER A 146 -9.27 -15.80 6.28
C SER A 146 -10.45 -16.66 6.72
N LEU A 147 -11.38 -16.92 5.79
CA LEU A 147 -12.61 -17.71 5.94
C LEU A 147 -12.31 -19.14 6.39
N LEU A 148 -11.79 -19.32 7.60
CA LEU A 148 -11.47 -20.61 8.19
C LEU A 148 -11.86 -20.62 9.67
N THR A 149 -13.08 -20.22 9.98
CA THR A 149 -13.81 -20.76 11.14
C THR A 149 -15.30 -20.72 10.83
N HIS A 150 -15.74 -21.56 9.90
CA HIS A 150 -17.14 -22.01 9.92
C HIS A 150 -17.12 -23.41 10.54
N PRO A 151 -17.77 -23.65 11.69
CA PRO A 151 -17.93 -25.01 12.17
C PRO A 151 -18.88 -25.70 11.19
N SER A 152 -18.37 -26.66 10.42
CA SER A 152 -19.19 -27.52 9.57
C SER A 152 -19.83 -28.60 10.44
N PRO A 153 -21.16 -28.82 10.37
CA PRO A 153 -21.85 -29.83 11.15
C PRO A 153 -21.98 -31.14 10.35
N PHE A 154 -20.90 -31.89 10.14
CA PHE A 154 -21.01 -33.27 9.61
C PHE A 154 -19.94 -34.20 10.22
N PRO A 155 -20.30 -35.47 10.53
CA PRO A 155 -19.43 -36.39 11.26
C PRO A 155 -18.42 -37.08 10.33
N PRO A 156 -17.28 -37.58 10.85
CA PRO A 156 -16.22 -38.13 10.01
C PRO A 156 -16.43 -39.62 9.69
N PRO A 157 -16.35 -40.04 8.41
CA PRO A 157 -16.11 -41.43 8.07
C PRO A 157 -14.60 -41.70 7.94
N GLN A 158 -14.22 -42.78 8.59
CA GLN A 158 -12.94 -43.47 8.60
C GLN A 158 -12.14 -43.39 7.27
N GLN A 159 -11.16 -42.49 7.22
CA GLN A 159 -9.96 -42.63 6.37
C GLN A 159 -8.68 -42.25 7.14
N ARG A 160 -8.67 -42.54 8.45
CA ARG A 160 -7.58 -42.23 9.39
C ARG A 160 -6.40 -43.22 9.32
N LEU A 161 -6.33 -44.16 8.38
CA LEU A 161 -5.30 -45.22 8.46
C LEU A 161 -4.23 -45.28 7.38
N MET A 162 -4.07 -44.29 6.49
CA MET A 162 -2.93 -44.32 5.53
C MET A 162 -2.24 -42.99 5.22
N ARG A 163 -2.24 -42.00 6.13
CA ARG A 163 -1.48 -40.75 5.88
C ARG A 163 -0.66 -40.22 7.06
N THR A 164 -0.18 -41.12 7.91
CA THR A 164 0.79 -40.81 8.97
C THR A 164 2.06 -41.61 8.75
N ASN A 165 2.74 -41.48 7.61
CA ASN A 165 4.05 -42.11 7.39
C ASN A 165 4.95 -41.35 6.40
N LEU A 166 4.87 -40.01 6.34
CA LEU A 166 5.92 -39.20 5.73
C LEU A 166 6.10 -37.94 6.57
N GLY A 167 7.05 -37.99 7.49
CA GLY A 167 7.45 -36.87 8.34
C GLY A 167 7.87 -35.67 7.49
N LEU A 168 6.98 -34.68 7.40
CA LEU A 168 7.24 -33.39 6.76
C LEU A 168 7.32 -32.32 7.87
N PRO A 169 8.45 -31.60 8.01
CA PRO A 169 8.64 -30.71 9.13
C PRO A 169 7.84 -29.40 9.01
N SER A 170 7.45 -28.90 10.19
CA SER A 170 6.45 -27.87 10.49
C SER A 170 6.74 -26.43 9.96
N TRP A 171 7.87 -26.21 9.29
CA TRP A 171 8.30 -24.84 8.93
C TRP A 171 7.56 -24.23 7.73
N LYS A 172 6.79 -25.03 6.96
CA LYS A 172 6.04 -24.54 5.78
C LYS A 172 4.92 -23.55 6.07
N ASN A 173 4.54 -23.38 7.34
CA ASN A 173 3.46 -22.46 7.74
C ASN A 173 3.94 -21.09 8.23
N ARG A 174 5.24 -20.76 8.14
CA ARG A 174 5.79 -19.52 8.74
C ARG A 174 6.38 -18.51 7.74
N MET A 175 6.08 -18.60 6.44
CA MET A 175 6.56 -17.62 5.46
C MET A 175 5.46 -17.26 4.46
N ARG A 176 4.78 -16.12 4.69
CA ARG A 176 4.15 -15.35 3.60
C ARG A 176 4.23 -13.85 3.90
N PRO A 177 5.04 -13.07 3.14
CA PRO A 177 5.16 -11.63 3.32
C PRO A 177 4.00 -10.87 2.66
N SER A 178 3.55 -9.83 3.35
CA SER A 178 2.65 -8.79 2.84
C SER A 178 3.44 -7.73 2.07
N GLY A 179 3.18 -7.59 0.76
CA GLY A 179 3.37 -6.34 0.02
C GLY A 179 4.72 -6.09 -0.65
N SER A 180 4.68 -6.07 -1.99
CA SER A 180 5.48 -5.25 -2.92
C SER A 180 7.03 -5.33 -2.86
N ARG A 181 7.57 -6.26 -3.67
CA ARG A 181 8.69 -6.08 -4.64
C ARG A 181 9.12 -7.47 -5.14
N TYR A 182 8.41 -8.02 -6.12
CA TYR A 182 8.72 -9.34 -6.70
C TYR A 182 8.84 -9.25 -8.21
N ILE A 183 10.04 -8.90 -8.68
CA ILE A 183 10.54 -9.33 -9.99
C ILE A 183 11.96 -9.93 -9.84
N THR A 184 12.73 -9.60 -8.81
CA THR A 184 14.11 -10.11 -8.67
C THR A 184 14.22 -11.48 -8.01
N PHE A 185 13.41 -11.81 -7.01
CA PHE A 185 13.51 -13.11 -6.31
C PHE A 185 13.03 -14.29 -7.16
N SER A 186 11.98 -14.12 -7.96
CA SER A 186 11.52 -15.17 -8.88
C SER A 186 12.50 -15.39 -10.02
N VAL A 187 13.17 -14.34 -10.51
CA VAL A 187 14.23 -14.46 -11.53
C VAL A 187 15.49 -15.09 -10.94
N LEU A 188 15.86 -14.79 -9.69
CA LEU A 188 16.96 -15.47 -8.99
C LEU A 188 16.65 -16.95 -8.76
N ILE A 189 15.45 -17.30 -8.31
CA ILE A 189 15.04 -18.70 -8.13
C ILE A 189 14.97 -19.43 -9.48
N LEU A 190 14.49 -18.77 -10.54
CA LEU A 190 14.49 -19.34 -11.89
C LEU A 190 15.91 -19.48 -12.45
N MET A 191 16.81 -18.50 -12.26
CA MET A 191 18.22 -18.60 -12.65
C MET A 191 18.97 -19.68 -11.85
N MET A 192 18.60 -19.91 -10.59
CA MET A 192 19.14 -20.99 -9.75
C MET A 192 18.65 -22.37 -10.23
N LEU A 193 17.41 -22.46 -10.71
CA LEU A 193 16.84 -23.69 -11.25
C LEU A 193 17.36 -24.00 -12.67
N THR A 194 17.52 -23.00 -13.55
CA THR A 194 18.03 -23.19 -14.92
C THR A 194 19.52 -23.57 -14.96
N ARG A 195 20.30 -23.24 -13.92
CA ARG A 195 21.73 -23.60 -13.84
C ARG A 195 22.01 -24.93 -13.11
N CYS A 196 21.00 -25.51 -12.47
CA CYS A 196 21.12 -26.81 -11.78
C CYS A 196 21.14 -28.01 -12.76
N SER A 197 20.86 -27.78 -14.04
CA SER A 197 20.92 -28.81 -15.10
C SER A 197 22.34 -29.14 -15.59
N ASN A 198 23.39 -28.42 -15.15
CA ASN A 198 24.75 -28.56 -15.68
C ASN A 198 25.78 -29.14 -14.70
N GLY A 199 25.36 -29.88 -13.68
CA GLY A 199 26.23 -30.83 -12.97
C GLY A 199 27.44 -30.26 -12.19
N LEU A 200 27.36 -29.04 -11.67
CA LEU A 200 28.40 -28.53 -10.76
C LEU A 200 28.15 -28.99 -9.31
N PRO A 201 29.20 -29.39 -8.55
CA PRO A 201 29.06 -29.84 -7.17
C PRO A 201 28.63 -28.68 -6.26
N ILE A 202 27.52 -28.91 -5.54
CA ILE A 202 26.80 -27.97 -4.67
C ILE A 202 27.69 -27.32 -3.58
N LYS A 203 28.82 -27.95 -3.23
CA LYS A 203 29.70 -27.52 -2.13
C LYS A 203 30.45 -26.22 -2.41
N ASP A 204 30.91 -25.99 -3.65
CA ASP A 204 31.68 -24.79 -3.99
C ASP A 204 30.81 -23.53 -4.12
N PHE A 205 29.52 -23.72 -4.39
CA PHE A 205 28.55 -22.63 -4.54
C PHE A 205 28.12 -22.04 -3.19
N ILE A 206 27.94 -22.91 -2.17
CA ILE A 206 27.61 -22.50 -0.80
C ILE A 206 28.76 -21.68 -0.21
N GLN A 207 30.01 -22.09 -0.45
CA GLN A 207 31.20 -21.37 0.04
C GLN A 207 31.31 -19.94 -0.55
N LYS A 208 30.93 -19.77 -1.82
CA LYS A 208 30.96 -18.47 -2.52
C LYS A 208 29.82 -17.53 -2.09
N ILE A 209 28.66 -18.08 -1.77
CA ILE A 209 27.53 -17.34 -1.18
C ILE A 209 27.85 -16.88 0.24
N MET A 210 28.49 -17.74 1.06
CA MET A 210 28.89 -17.38 2.42
C MET A 210 30.00 -16.33 2.47
N SER A 211 30.90 -16.30 1.47
CA SER A 211 31.98 -15.30 1.37
C SER A 211 31.49 -13.90 0.96
N THR A 212 30.42 -13.82 0.16
CA THR A 212 29.88 -12.54 -0.34
C THR A 212 28.90 -11.85 0.61
N TYR A 213 28.37 -12.57 1.61
CA TYR A 213 27.46 -12.02 2.61
C TYR A 213 28.09 -12.05 4.00
N GLN A 214 28.74 -10.96 4.39
CA GLN A 214 29.26 -10.75 5.75
C GLN A 214 28.15 -10.98 6.79
N LEU A 215 28.42 -11.90 7.72
CA LEU A 215 27.46 -12.54 8.61
C LEU A 215 26.75 -11.57 9.56
N THR A 216 25.42 -11.63 9.59
CA THR A 216 24.65 -11.28 10.79
C THR A 216 24.43 -12.53 11.65
N VAL A 217 24.43 -12.32 12.97
CA VAL A 217 24.48 -13.29 14.08
C VAL A 217 23.49 -14.47 13.96
N VAL A 218 22.45 -14.35 13.14
CA VAL A 218 21.47 -15.41 12.87
C VAL A 218 22.05 -16.59 12.09
N ALA A 219 23.04 -16.36 11.21
CA ALA A 219 23.61 -17.42 10.37
C ALA A 219 24.49 -18.42 11.15
N LYS A 220 25.15 -17.99 12.24
CA LYS A 220 25.98 -18.89 13.07
C LYS A 220 25.14 -19.91 13.84
N ASN A 221 23.97 -19.51 14.34
CA ASN A 221 23.06 -20.43 15.04
C ASN A 221 22.44 -21.46 14.09
N VAL A 222 22.19 -21.10 12.83
CA VAL A 222 21.68 -22.05 11.84
C VAL A 222 22.78 -23.00 11.37
N CYS A 223 24.02 -22.54 11.16
CA CYS A 223 25.16 -23.44 10.86
C CYS A 223 25.48 -24.40 12.01
N HIS A 224 25.51 -23.93 13.26
CA HIS A 224 25.80 -24.79 14.42
C HIS A 224 24.71 -25.87 14.63
N GLN A 225 23.46 -25.57 14.28
CA GLN A 225 22.36 -26.54 14.32
C GLN A 225 22.42 -27.55 13.16
N LEU A 226 22.96 -27.16 12.00
CA LEU A 226 23.15 -28.06 10.86
C LEU A 226 24.33 -29.01 11.03
N GLU A 227 25.42 -28.58 11.66
CA GLU A 227 26.55 -29.48 12.00
C GLU A 227 26.16 -30.55 13.02
N LYS A 228 25.31 -30.22 14.01
CA LYS A 228 24.75 -31.20 14.94
C LYS A 228 23.82 -32.23 14.29
N MET A 229 23.20 -31.89 13.15
CA MET A 229 22.29 -32.77 12.42
C MET A 229 23.02 -33.70 11.42
N LEU A 230 24.27 -33.40 11.07
CA LEU A 230 25.06 -34.14 10.08
C LEU A 230 26.20 -34.98 10.71
N GLY A 231 26.37 -34.93 12.03
CA GLY A 231 27.45 -35.62 12.76
C GLY A 231 27.03 -36.82 13.60
N SER A 232 25.89 -37.47 13.33
CA SER A 232 25.56 -38.77 13.92
C SER A 232 25.59 -39.89 12.88
N GLU A 233 26.79 -40.36 12.59
CA GLU A 233 27.09 -41.76 12.25
C GLU A 233 28.22 -42.22 13.17
#